data_AF-A0A6A5R0S2-F1
#
_entry.id   AF-A0A6A5R0S2-F1
#
_cell.length_a   1.000
_cell.length_b   1.000
_cell.length_c   1.000
_cell.angle_alpha   90.00
_cell.angle_beta   90.00
_cell.angle_gamma   90.00
#
_symmetry.space_group_name_H-M   'P 1'
#
loop_
_entity.id
_entity.type
_entity.pdbx_description
1 polymer ?
#
loop_
_entity_poly.entity_id
_entity_poly.type
_entity_poly.pdbx_seq_one_letter_code
_entity_poly.pdbx_strand_id
1 'polypeptide(L)'
;MSTPNTAQTPGSAPSAPATSVSGPHANGHLVSTGLYWRDRVQRLFIHLSNQCTTLHECQVYEYDAQSQTIVPTLGDSSDSTIEEHGWFRDPALFAQIATNHPVPNGQSPHRTFIAWRESLMAYLDVHHGGPNGLWTRAG
;
A
#
# COMPACT_ATOMS: atom_id res chain seq x y z
N MET A 1 0.90 21.69 -53.17
CA MET A 1 0.35 22.31 -51.95
C MET A 1 0.79 21.44 -50.78
N SER A 2 1.70 21.98 -49.98
CA SER A 2 2.43 21.27 -48.92
C SER A 2 1.64 21.28 -47.61
N THR A 3 1.74 20.19 -46.85
CA THR A 3 1.17 20.03 -45.51
C THR A 3 1.89 20.89 -44.46
N PRO A 4 1.24 21.19 -43.32
CA PRO A 4 1.92 21.31 -42.03
C PRO A 4 1.28 20.36 -41.00
N ASN A 5 1.99 19.39 -40.41
CA ASN A 5 3.03 19.40 -39.36
C ASN A 5 2.51 19.49 -37.90
N THR A 6 2.60 18.33 -37.24
CA THR A 6 3.03 18.05 -35.85
C THR A 6 2.38 18.77 -34.66
N ALA A 7 1.52 18.04 -33.96
CA ALA A 7 1.18 18.30 -32.55
C ALA A 7 2.37 17.92 -31.65
N GLN A 8 2.88 18.88 -30.89
CA GLN A 8 3.88 18.68 -29.84
C GLN A 8 3.24 18.05 -28.60
N THR A 9 3.83 16.96 -28.14
CA THR A 9 3.57 16.29 -26.86
C THR A 9 3.94 17.22 -25.70
N PRO A 10 3.06 17.48 -24.71
CA PRO A 10 3.50 18.10 -23.47
C PRO A 10 4.26 17.07 -22.64
N GLY A 11 5.52 17.37 -22.32
CA GLY A 11 6.35 16.54 -21.45
C GLY A 11 5.73 16.39 -20.06
N SER A 12 5.65 15.15 -19.59
CA SER A 12 5.25 14.82 -18.22
C SER A 12 6.29 15.37 -17.24
N ALA A 13 5.91 16.40 -16.48
CA ALA A 13 6.61 16.76 -15.25
C ALA A 13 6.45 15.61 -14.23
N PRO A 14 7.43 15.38 -13.33
CA PRO A 14 7.29 14.39 -12.27
C PRO A 14 6.13 14.79 -11.36
N SER A 15 5.10 13.94 -11.30
CA SER A 15 3.90 14.15 -10.49
C SER A 15 4.27 14.27 -9.01
N ALA A 16 3.84 15.36 -8.37
CA ALA A 16 3.91 15.51 -6.92
C ALA A 16 3.12 14.38 -6.23
N PRO A 17 3.55 13.91 -5.04
CA PRO A 17 2.78 12.92 -4.28
C PRO A 17 1.37 13.43 -4.00
N ALA A 18 0.37 12.57 -4.22
CA ALA A 18 -1.04 12.93 -4.07
C ALA A 18 -1.32 13.41 -2.64
N THR A 19 -1.90 14.61 -2.50
CA THR A 19 -2.26 15.22 -1.21
C THR A 19 -3.71 14.96 -0.81
N SER A 20 -4.48 14.28 -1.67
CA SER A 20 -5.89 13.93 -1.41
C SER A 20 -6.03 12.42 -1.26
N VAL A 21 -6.14 11.96 -0.02
CA VAL A 21 -6.53 10.59 0.30
C VAL A 21 -8.06 10.54 0.29
N SER A 22 -8.63 9.61 -0.47
CA SER A 22 -10.08 9.37 -0.52
C SER A 22 -10.66 9.19 0.90
N GLY A 23 -11.83 9.81 1.17
CA GLY A 23 -12.63 9.52 2.37
C GLY A 23 -13.05 8.04 2.43
N PRO A 24 -13.85 7.59 3.43
CA PRO A 24 -14.26 6.18 3.57
C PRO A 24 -14.67 5.62 2.23
N HIS A 25 -13.83 4.77 1.66
CA HIS A 25 -14.08 4.30 0.32
C HIS A 25 -15.10 3.19 0.44
N ALA A 26 -16.16 3.22 -0.38
CA ALA A 26 -17.18 2.15 -0.39
C ALA A 26 -16.56 0.76 -0.60
N ASN A 27 -15.32 0.70 -1.11
CA ASN A 27 -14.59 -0.52 -1.38
C ASN A 27 -13.75 -1.05 -0.20
N GLY A 28 -13.72 -0.38 0.96
CA GLY A 28 -13.10 -0.91 2.19
C GLY A 28 -11.99 -0.03 2.78
N HIS A 29 -11.10 -0.67 3.52
CA HIS A 29 -9.98 -0.05 4.23
C HIS A 29 -8.79 0.17 3.29
N LEU A 30 -8.24 1.38 3.27
CA LEU A 30 -7.09 1.71 2.43
C LEU A 30 -5.86 0.91 2.86
N VAL A 31 -5.22 0.26 1.90
CA VAL A 31 -3.92 -0.40 2.03
C VAL A 31 -2.89 0.47 1.31
N SER A 32 -1.87 0.90 2.04
CA SER A 32 -0.87 1.84 1.54
C SER A 32 0.52 1.55 2.10
N THR A 33 1.55 1.92 1.37
CA THR A 33 2.91 2.03 1.91
C THR A 33 3.20 3.48 2.27
N GLY A 34 3.81 3.70 3.42
CA GLY A 34 4.27 5.03 3.82
C GLY A 34 5.52 4.98 4.69
N LEU A 35 6.04 6.15 5.04
CA LEU A 35 7.09 6.29 6.05
C LEU A 35 6.45 6.44 7.42
N TYR A 36 6.84 5.59 8.37
CA TYR A 36 6.35 5.69 9.73
C TYR A 36 6.96 6.90 10.45
N TRP A 37 6.14 7.61 11.20
CA TRP A 37 6.52 8.92 11.75
C TRP A 37 7.66 8.85 12.77
N ARG A 38 7.75 7.74 13.51
CA ARG A 38 8.74 7.57 14.60
C ARG A 38 10.16 7.36 14.10
N ASP A 39 10.33 6.56 13.06
CA ASP A 39 11.64 6.04 12.64
C ASP A 39 11.95 6.27 11.15
N ARG A 40 11.00 6.83 10.39
CA ARG A 40 11.09 7.02 8.94
C ARG A 40 11.34 5.71 8.18
N VAL A 41 10.98 4.56 8.76
CA VAL A 41 11.06 3.27 8.08
C VAL A 41 9.80 3.08 7.24
N GLN A 42 9.99 2.51 6.05
CA GLN A 42 8.89 2.16 5.17
C GLN A 42 8.11 0.97 5.73
N ARG A 43 6.78 1.12 5.86
CA ARG A 43 5.88 0.09 6.39
C ARG A 43 4.61 0.01 5.55
N LEU A 44 3.91 -1.11 5.64
CA LEU A 44 2.59 -1.27 5.04
C LEU A 44 1.53 -0.93 6.09
N PHE A 45 0.50 -0.21 5.69
CA PHE A 45 -0.58 0.26 6.55
C PHE A 45 -1.90 -0.20 5.97
N ILE A 46 -2.76 -0.79 6.80
CA ILE A 46 -4.20 -0.86 6.52
C ILE A 46 -4.92 0.07 7.50
N HIS A 47 -5.66 1.02 6.93
CA HIS A 47 -6.29 2.10 7.67
C HIS A 47 -7.55 1.56 8.34
N LEU A 48 -7.52 1.39 9.67
CA LEU A 48 -8.65 0.83 10.42
C LEU A 48 -9.76 1.87 10.60
N SER A 49 -9.36 3.14 10.64
CA SER A 49 -10.28 4.26 10.70
C SER A 49 -10.89 4.50 9.31
N ASN A 50 -12.23 4.49 9.24
CA ASN A 50 -12.97 4.79 8.02
C ASN A 50 -12.76 6.24 7.53
N GLN A 51 -12.10 7.11 8.29
CA GLN A 51 -11.77 8.47 7.85
C GLN A 51 -10.24 8.60 7.78
N CYS A 52 -9.69 8.67 6.56
CA CYS A 52 -8.27 8.98 6.31
C CYS A 52 -7.99 10.48 6.52
N THR A 53 -8.54 11.07 7.58
CA THR A 53 -8.34 12.47 7.94
C THR A 53 -7.40 12.52 9.12
N THR A 54 -6.29 13.25 9.01
CA THR A 54 -5.30 13.44 10.10
C THR A 54 -4.61 12.12 10.56
N LEU A 55 -3.90 12.18 11.69
CA LEU A 55 -3.34 11.01 12.38
C LEU A 55 -4.47 10.08 12.82
N HIS A 56 -4.44 8.83 12.41
CA HIS A 56 -5.49 7.86 12.73
C HIS A 56 -4.90 6.46 12.95
N GLU A 57 -5.68 5.56 13.52
CA GLU A 57 -5.21 4.21 13.83
C GLU A 57 -5.16 3.32 12.58
N CYS A 58 -4.03 2.63 12.43
CA CYS A 58 -3.75 1.66 11.40
C CYS A 58 -3.28 0.34 12.03
N GLN A 59 -3.50 -0.74 11.31
CA GLN A 59 -2.67 -1.94 11.49
C GLN A 59 -1.45 -1.77 10.58
N VAL A 60 -0.27 -1.78 11.20
CA VAL A 60 1.02 -1.52 10.59
C VAL A 60 1.80 -2.82 10.48
N TYR A 61 2.37 -3.09 9.31
CA TYR A 61 3.17 -4.28 9.05
C TYR A 61 4.60 -3.86 8.74
N GLU A 62 5.53 -4.44 9.49
CA GLU A 62 6.95 -4.26 9.31
C GLU A 62 7.67 -5.60 9.26
N TYR A 63 8.81 -5.63 8.58
CA TYR A 63 9.69 -6.78 8.59
C TYR A 63 10.62 -6.73 9.80
N ASP A 64 10.55 -7.76 10.65
CA ASP A 64 11.49 -7.97 11.74
C ASP A 64 12.63 -8.86 11.25
N ALA A 65 13.84 -8.27 11.17
CA ALA A 65 15.02 -8.97 10.70
C ALA A 65 15.55 -10.03 11.70
N GLN A 66 15.18 -9.93 12.98
CA GLN A 66 15.60 -10.90 13.99
C GLN A 66 14.78 -12.18 13.90
N SER A 67 13.45 -12.06 13.80
CA SER A 67 12.54 -13.19 13.64
C SER A 67 12.41 -13.68 12.20
N GLN A 68 12.85 -12.87 11.22
CA GLN A 68 12.64 -13.08 9.79
C GLN A 68 11.15 -13.21 9.41
N THR A 69 10.28 -12.43 10.07
CA THR A 69 8.83 -12.45 9.85
C THR A 69 8.26 -11.04 9.62
N ILE A 70 7.00 -10.99 9.20
CA ILE A 70 6.22 -9.76 9.20
C ILE A 70 5.42 -9.68 10.49
N VAL A 71 5.58 -8.56 11.21
CA VAL A 71 4.94 -8.34 12.49
C VAL A 71 3.82 -7.31 12.32
N PRO A 72 2.56 -7.69 12.59
CA PRO A 72 1.47 -6.73 12.68
C PRO A 72 1.50 -6.01 14.03
N THR A 73 1.48 -4.68 14.01
CA THR A 73 1.33 -3.83 15.22
C THR A 73 0.21 -2.82 15.03
N LEU A 74 -0.56 -2.53 16.08
CA LEU A 74 -1.45 -1.38 16.07
C LEU A 74 -0.59 -0.12 16.24
N GLY A 75 -0.83 0.88 15.40
CA GLY A 75 -0.04 2.10 15.41
C GLY A 75 -0.72 3.21 14.64
N ASP A 76 -0.08 4.37 14.64
CA ASP A 76 -0.59 5.52 13.92
C ASP A 76 -0.39 5.37 12.40
N SER A 77 -1.17 6.10 11.63
CA SER A 77 -1.00 6.27 10.19
C SER A 77 0.38 6.82 9.83
N SER A 78 0.82 6.56 8.61
CA SER A 78 2.08 7.11 8.10
C SER A 78 2.06 8.64 8.05
N ASP A 79 3.22 9.27 8.27
CA ASP A 79 3.40 10.72 8.10
C ASP A 79 3.27 11.15 6.63
N SER A 80 3.65 10.24 5.73
CA SER A 80 3.64 10.46 4.30
C SER A 80 3.38 9.13 3.59
N THR A 81 2.33 9.10 2.77
CA THR A 81 2.06 8.00 1.85
C THR A 81 3.08 8.03 0.72
N ILE A 82 3.74 6.89 0.49
CA ILE A 82 4.61 6.68 -0.68
C ILE A 82 3.77 6.13 -1.83
N GLU A 83 2.86 5.20 -1.53
CA GLU A 83 2.11 4.46 -2.54
C GLU A 83 0.80 3.97 -1.95
N GLU A 84 -0.31 4.22 -2.64
CA GLU A 84 -1.60 3.59 -2.36
C GLU A 84 -1.72 2.31 -3.19
N HIS A 85 -2.01 1.18 -2.56
CA HIS A 85 -2.12 -0.10 -3.27
C HIS A 85 -3.55 -0.43 -3.65
N GLY A 86 -4.52 -0.02 -2.83
CA GLY A 86 -5.91 -0.35 -3.02
C GLY A 86 -6.71 -0.39 -1.72
N TRP A 87 -7.86 -1.04 -1.76
CA TRP A 87 -8.79 -1.14 -0.63
C TRP A 87 -9.11 -2.60 -0.35
N PHE A 88 -9.09 -2.97 0.93
CA PHE A 88 -9.47 -4.30 1.40
C PHE A 88 -10.65 -4.22 2.37
N ARG A 89 -11.72 -4.99 2.13
CA ARG A 89 -12.99 -4.86 2.87
C ARG A 89 -12.96 -5.42 4.29
N ASP A 90 -12.16 -6.44 4.54
CA ASP A 90 -12.09 -7.12 5.84
C ASP A 90 -10.67 -7.01 6.43
N PRO A 91 -10.44 -6.08 7.38
CA PRO A 91 -9.10 -5.86 7.93
C PRO A 91 -8.61 -7.04 8.78
N ALA A 92 -9.51 -7.81 9.39
CA ALA A 92 -9.12 -8.97 10.19
C ALA A 92 -8.63 -10.11 9.29
N LEU A 93 -9.33 -10.38 8.19
CA LEU A 93 -8.88 -11.33 7.19
C LEU A 93 -7.59 -10.85 6.50
N PHE A 94 -7.48 -9.55 6.19
CA PHE A 94 -6.24 -8.99 5.64
C PHE A 94 -5.05 -9.25 6.56
N ALA A 95 -5.19 -9.04 7.87
CA ALA A 95 -4.13 -9.31 8.82
C ALA A 95 -3.72 -10.79 8.83
N GLN A 96 -4.68 -11.72 8.76
CA GLN A 96 -4.38 -13.14 8.64
C GLN A 96 -3.61 -13.45 7.35
N ILE A 97 -4.02 -12.89 6.21
CA ILE A 97 -3.35 -13.10 4.92
C ILE A 97 -1.93 -12.53 5.00
N ALA A 98 -1.77 -11.26 5.38
CA ALA A 98 -0.50 -10.56 5.40
C ALA A 98 0.53 -11.24 6.30
N THR A 99 0.15 -11.65 7.52
CA THR A 99 1.06 -12.31 8.48
C THR A 99 1.44 -13.73 8.05
N ASN A 100 0.55 -14.45 7.36
CA ASN A 100 0.85 -15.80 6.85
C ASN A 100 1.48 -15.80 5.45
N HIS A 101 1.56 -14.64 4.79
CA HIS A 101 2.10 -14.55 3.44
C HIS A 101 3.61 -14.80 3.45
N PRO A 102 4.15 -15.66 2.55
CA PRO A 102 5.56 -16.04 2.57
C PRO A 102 6.52 -14.85 2.49
N VAL A 103 7.52 -14.86 3.38
CA VAL A 103 8.58 -13.84 3.40
C VAL A 103 9.80 -14.35 2.63
N PRO A 104 10.30 -13.61 1.62
CA PRO A 104 11.47 -14.02 0.86
C PRO A 104 12.76 -13.86 1.68
N ASN A 105 13.62 -14.88 1.63
CA ASN A 105 14.88 -14.95 2.36
C ASN A 105 16.09 -14.51 1.53
N GLY A 106 17.18 -14.17 2.22
CA GLY A 106 18.50 -13.94 1.59
C GLY A 106 18.73 -12.54 1.03
N GLN A 107 17.92 -11.56 1.42
CA GLN A 107 18.05 -10.17 0.99
C GLN A 107 18.29 -9.24 2.20
N SER A 108 18.61 -7.96 1.94
CA SER A 108 18.63 -6.96 3.01
C SER A 108 17.20 -6.75 3.56
N PRO A 109 17.04 -6.33 4.82
CA PRO A 109 15.72 -6.17 5.44
C PRO A 109 14.74 -5.33 4.61
N HIS A 110 15.21 -4.20 4.07
CA HIS A 110 14.41 -3.33 3.21
C HIS A 110 13.98 -4.00 1.91
N ARG A 111 14.88 -4.77 1.26
CA ARG A 111 14.57 -5.52 0.04
C ARG A 111 13.60 -6.67 0.33
N THR A 112 13.76 -7.37 1.45
CA THR A 112 12.83 -8.40 1.91
C THR A 112 11.43 -7.83 2.12
N PHE A 113 11.29 -6.70 2.80
CA PHE A 113 10.00 -6.03 2.99
C PHE A 113 9.34 -5.67 1.66
N ILE A 114 10.08 -5.03 0.73
CA ILE A 114 9.54 -4.67 -0.58
C ILE A 114 9.10 -5.92 -1.36
N ALA A 115 9.93 -6.96 -1.41
CA ALA A 115 9.60 -8.17 -2.15
C ALA A 115 8.38 -8.91 -1.56
N TRP A 116 8.29 -8.98 -0.23
CA TRP A 116 7.10 -9.50 0.46
C TRP A 116 5.86 -8.69 0.07
N ARG A 117 5.92 -7.35 0.19
CA ARG A 117 4.81 -6.44 -0.14
C ARG A 117 4.33 -6.64 -1.58
N GLU A 118 5.24 -6.61 -2.56
CA GLU A 118 4.89 -6.80 -3.97
C GLU A 118 4.18 -8.15 -4.19
N SER A 119 4.72 -9.21 -3.59
CA SER A 119 4.14 -10.56 -3.72
C SER A 119 2.78 -10.66 -3.02
N LEU A 120 2.57 -9.95 -1.90
CA LEU A 120 1.29 -9.87 -1.21
C LEU A 120 0.27 -9.17 -2.11
N MET A 121 0.60 -8.02 -2.70
CA MET A 121 -0.32 -7.31 -3.59
C MET A 121 -0.69 -8.16 -4.81
N ALA A 122 0.28 -8.86 -5.41
CA ALA A 122 0.01 -9.79 -6.51
C ALA A 122 -0.90 -10.96 -6.09
N TYR A 123 -0.71 -11.50 -4.87
CA TYR A 123 -1.59 -12.52 -4.31
C TYR A 123 -3.02 -12.00 -4.15
N LEU A 124 -3.19 -10.78 -3.61
CA LEU A 124 -4.50 -10.16 -3.45
C LEU A 124 -5.20 -9.92 -4.79
N ASP A 125 -4.46 -9.47 -5.82
CA ASP A 125 -4.98 -9.30 -7.18
C ASP A 125 -5.54 -10.61 -7.75
N VAL A 126 -4.85 -11.73 -7.54
CA VAL A 126 -5.24 -13.03 -8.09
C VAL A 126 -6.35 -13.71 -7.28
N HIS A 127 -6.30 -13.63 -5.95
CA HIS A 127 -7.15 -14.46 -5.07
C HIS A 127 -8.31 -13.71 -4.43
N HIS A 128 -8.23 -12.39 -4.32
CA HIS A 128 -9.22 -11.57 -3.65
C HIS A 128 -9.75 -10.41 -4.51
N GLY A 129 -9.20 -10.24 -5.71
CA GLY A 129 -9.66 -9.25 -6.70
C GLY A 129 -10.91 -9.69 -7.47
N GLY A 130 -11.33 -8.82 -8.40
CA GLY A 130 -12.45 -9.09 -9.32
C GLY A 130 -13.83 -8.65 -8.81
N PRO A 131 -14.91 -8.92 -9.58
CA PRO A 131 -16.27 -8.54 -9.21
C PRO A 131 -16.67 -9.14 -7.86
N ASN A 132 -17.08 -8.28 -6.92
CA ASN A 132 -17.38 -8.64 -5.53
C ASN A 132 -16.22 -9.19 -4.70
N GLY A 133 -14.98 -9.07 -5.20
CA GLY A 133 -13.77 -9.39 -4.44
C GLY A 133 -13.63 -8.52 -3.19
N LEU A 134 -12.84 -9.00 -2.24
CA LEU A 134 -12.50 -8.26 -1.02
C LEU A 134 -11.43 -7.20 -1.27
N TRP A 135 -10.66 -7.36 -2.34
CA TRP A 135 -9.58 -6.48 -2.76
C TRP A 135 -9.96 -5.67 -4.00
N THR A 136 -9.67 -4.38 -3.97
CA THR A 136 -9.78 -3.48 -5.12
C THR A 136 -8.47 -2.73 -5.27
N ARG A 137 -7.73 -2.97 -6.37
CA ARG A 137 -6.48 -2.28 -6.67
C ARG A 137 -6.70 -0.78 -6.88
N ALA A 138 -5.77 0.05 -6.39
CA ALA A 138 -5.69 1.47 -6.75
C ALA A 138 -5.24 1.60 -8.21
N GLY A 139 -5.88 2.50 -8.96
CA GLY A 139 -5.64 2.74 -10.39
C GLY A 139 -4.54 3.75 -10.66
#